data_AF-A0A0Q6C8T0-F1
#
_entry.id   AF-A0A0Q6C8T0-F1
#
_cell.length_a   1.000
_cell.length_b   1.000
_cell.length_c   1.000
_cell.angle_alpha   90.00
_cell.angle_beta   90.00
_cell.angle_gamma   90.00
#
_symmetry.space_group_name_H-M   'P 1'
#
loop_
_entity.id
_entity.type
_entity.pdbx_description
1 polymer ?
#
loop_
_entity_poly.entity_id
_entity_poly.type
_entity_poly.pdbx_seq_one_letter_code
_entity_poly.pdbx_strand_id
1 'polypeptide(L)'
;MTRCFLATTVFAAALAVASPAVSQDAASHDGHAAASAESSAPLPAACTAAAPAAEGANAPSMESGAAAPGGSPAGDMDAVQAGNTAAMSAMHGPMMQAAMIRDADLAFNCGMIAHHLGAIAMSKVELEHGKDAQSRALAEGIIAAQQKEIADMTAWIEAHAK
;
A
#
# COMPACT_ATOMS: atom_id res chain seq x y z
N MET A 1 -33.32 15.15 61.12
CA MET A 1 -33.78 15.63 59.80
C MET A 1 -33.36 14.58 58.78
N THR A 2 -34.32 13.79 58.35
CA THR A 2 -34.17 12.61 57.49
C THR A 2 -34.51 13.01 56.06
N ARG A 3 -33.76 12.51 55.06
CA ARG A 3 -34.00 12.41 53.59
C ARG A 3 -32.74 12.81 52.82
N CYS A 4 -32.33 12.21 51.71
CA CYS A 4 -32.85 11.12 50.89
C CYS A 4 -31.65 10.65 50.04
N PHE A 5 -31.22 9.39 50.15
CA PHE A 5 -30.31 8.79 49.17
C PHE A 5 -31.17 8.31 47.99
N LEU A 6 -31.10 9.00 46.85
CA LEU A 6 -31.67 8.47 45.60
C LEU A 6 -30.69 7.43 45.05
N ALA A 7 -31.04 6.16 45.25
CA ALA A 7 -30.44 5.04 44.58
C ALA A 7 -30.99 4.97 43.14
N THR A 8 -30.18 5.40 42.17
CA THR A 8 -30.49 5.21 40.75
C THR A 8 -29.90 3.87 40.32
N THR A 9 -30.71 2.81 40.43
CA THR A 9 -30.46 1.52 39.81
C THR A 9 -30.68 1.62 38.31
N VAL A 10 -29.61 1.66 37.53
CA VAL A 10 -29.69 1.46 36.08
C VAL A 10 -29.64 -0.05 35.82
N PHE A 11 -30.76 -0.57 35.31
CA PHE A 11 -30.91 -1.95 34.87
C PHE A 11 -29.99 -2.24 33.68
N ALA A 12 -29.20 -3.30 33.80
CA ALA A 12 -28.47 -3.91 32.70
C ALA A 12 -29.46 -4.60 31.75
N ALA A 13 -29.41 -4.26 30.47
CA ALA A 13 -30.05 -5.01 29.39
C ALA A 13 -28.95 -5.53 28.45
N ALA A 14 -28.46 -6.72 28.74
CA ALA A 14 -27.62 -7.48 27.80
C ALA A 14 -28.54 -8.16 26.78
N LEU A 15 -28.66 -7.60 25.58
CA LEU A 15 -29.21 -8.33 24.44
C LEU A 15 -28.12 -9.27 23.91
N ALA A 16 -28.26 -10.56 24.24
CA ALA A 16 -27.55 -11.62 23.55
C ALA A 16 -28.20 -11.85 22.19
N VAL A 17 -27.49 -11.51 21.11
CA VAL A 17 -27.85 -11.93 19.76
C VAL A 17 -27.11 -13.23 19.48
N ALA A 18 -27.85 -14.34 19.48
CA ALA A 18 -27.34 -15.63 19.03
C ALA A 18 -27.44 -15.69 17.51
N SER A 19 -26.30 -15.74 16.81
CA SER A 19 -26.25 -16.05 15.39
C SER A 19 -26.20 -17.58 15.18
N PRO A 20 -26.85 -18.12 14.15
CA PRO A 20 -26.81 -19.54 13.86
C PRO A 20 -25.43 -19.95 13.35
N ALA A 21 -24.97 -21.11 13.83
CA ALA A 21 -23.80 -21.81 13.32
C ALA A 21 -24.00 -22.13 11.83
N VAL A 22 -23.10 -21.64 10.97
CA VAL A 22 -23.00 -22.08 9.58
C VAL A 22 -22.09 -23.30 9.55
N SER A 23 -22.61 -24.39 8.98
CA SER A 23 -21.89 -25.65 8.80
C SER A 23 -20.67 -25.46 7.91
N GLN A 24 -19.54 -26.03 8.32
CA GLN A 24 -18.36 -26.20 7.48
C GLN A 24 -18.61 -27.38 6.54
N ASP A 25 -18.82 -27.12 5.25
CA ASP A 25 -18.69 -28.13 4.22
C ASP A 25 -17.24 -28.10 3.72
N ALA A 26 -16.50 -29.17 4.04
CA ALA A 26 -15.17 -29.39 3.55
C ALA A 26 -15.27 -29.88 2.09
N ALA A 27 -15.03 -28.97 1.16
CA ALA A 27 -14.79 -29.30 -0.23
C ALA A 27 -13.42 -28.74 -0.64
N SER A 28 -12.50 -29.68 -0.85
CA SER A 28 -11.20 -29.48 -1.48
C SER A 28 -11.33 -28.67 -2.76
N HIS A 29 -10.58 -27.57 -2.85
CA HIS A 29 -10.31 -26.92 -4.13
C HIS A 29 -8.86 -26.47 -4.15
N ASP A 30 -8.06 -27.21 -4.93
CA ASP A 30 -6.79 -26.75 -5.46
C ASP A 30 -7.03 -25.41 -6.16
N GLY A 31 -6.38 -24.38 -5.64
CA GLY A 31 -6.46 -23.03 -6.14
C GLY A 31 -5.56 -22.16 -5.29
N HIS A 32 -4.29 -22.04 -5.69
CA HIS A 32 -3.52 -20.87 -5.32
C HIS A 32 -4.18 -19.68 -6.02
N ALA A 33 -5.26 -19.20 -5.40
CA ALA A 33 -5.82 -17.90 -5.66
C ALA A 33 -4.70 -16.92 -5.31
N ALA A 34 -4.09 -16.36 -6.36
CA ALA A 34 -3.37 -15.12 -6.24
C ALA A 34 -4.24 -14.18 -5.40
N ALA A 35 -3.78 -13.89 -4.18
CA ALA A 35 -4.38 -12.89 -3.33
C ALA A 35 -4.48 -11.64 -4.21
N SER A 36 -5.72 -11.34 -4.59
CA SER A 36 -6.03 -10.21 -5.45
C SER A 36 -5.43 -9.00 -4.77
N ALA A 37 -4.59 -8.28 -5.52
CA ALA A 37 -4.00 -7.02 -5.11
C ALA A 37 -5.09 -5.93 -5.01
N GLU A 38 -6.07 -6.14 -4.14
CA GLU A 38 -6.98 -5.11 -3.68
C GLU A 38 -6.25 -4.32 -2.60
N SER A 39 -5.48 -3.32 -3.05
CA SER A 39 -5.19 -2.06 -2.33
C SER A 39 -4.02 -1.33 -3.00
N SER A 40 -4.08 -1.15 -4.31
CA SER A 40 -3.42 -0.05 -5.01
C SER A 40 -4.54 0.84 -5.48
N ALA A 41 -5.03 1.72 -4.59
CA ALA A 41 -5.88 2.81 -5.05
C ALA A 41 -5.14 3.47 -6.23
N PRO A 42 -5.77 3.56 -7.42
CA PRO A 42 -5.11 4.10 -8.59
C PRO A 42 -4.66 5.52 -8.28
N LEU A 43 -3.47 5.89 -8.74
CA LEU A 43 -2.96 7.24 -8.56
C LEU A 43 -3.99 8.26 -9.07
N PRO A 44 -4.12 9.43 -8.41
CA PRO A 44 -5.00 10.49 -8.90
C PRO A 44 -4.70 10.82 -10.36
N ALA A 45 -5.74 11.07 -11.17
CA ALA A 45 -5.60 11.28 -12.62
C ALA A 45 -4.61 12.41 -12.96
N ALA A 46 -4.55 13.45 -12.14
CA ALA A 46 -3.58 14.54 -12.25
C ALA A 46 -2.11 14.06 -12.28
N CYS A 47 -1.79 12.98 -11.56
CA CYS A 47 -0.46 12.37 -11.54
C CYS A 47 -0.08 11.68 -12.84
N THR A 48 -1.07 11.24 -13.63
CA THR A 48 -0.84 10.59 -14.93
C THR A 48 -0.88 11.57 -16.10
N ALA A 49 -1.59 12.69 -15.96
CA ALA A 49 -1.78 13.68 -17.03
C ALA A 49 -0.64 14.71 -17.12
N ALA A 50 0.07 14.97 -16.01
CA ALA A 50 1.11 16.00 -15.94
C ALA A 50 2.50 15.52 -16.39
N ALA A 51 2.69 14.21 -16.58
CA ALA A 51 3.89 13.71 -17.22
C ALA A 51 3.83 14.00 -18.73
N PRO A 52 4.90 14.50 -19.34
CA PRO A 52 4.91 14.66 -20.79
C PRO A 52 4.56 13.32 -21.42
N ALA A 53 3.61 13.32 -22.35
CA ALA A 53 3.46 12.23 -23.29
C ALA A 53 4.87 11.96 -23.85
N ALA A 54 5.30 10.70 -23.83
CA ALA A 54 6.60 10.31 -24.34
C ALA A 54 6.61 10.44 -25.88
N GLU A 55 6.42 11.64 -26.39
CA GLU A 55 6.60 12.00 -27.79
C GLU A 55 8.11 12.11 -28.03
N GLY A 56 8.72 11.00 -28.43
CA GLY A 56 10.00 11.03 -29.14
C GLY A 56 11.24 11.26 -28.28
N ALA A 57 11.33 10.66 -27.09
CA ALA A 57 12.63 10.51 -26.42
C ALA A 57 13.50 9.48 -27.17
N ASN A 58 14.13 9.93 -28.25
CA ASN A 58 15.41 9.37 -28.68
C ASN A 58 16.43 9.74 -27.59
N ALA A 59 16.44 8.99 -26.49
CA ALA A 59 17.57 9.00 -25.59
C ALA A 59 18.79 8.51 -26.39
N PRO A 60 19.93 9.22 -26.40
CA PRO A 60 21.14 8.62 -26.91
C PRO A 60 21.41 7.37 -26.08
N SER A 61 21.43 6.21 -26.74
CA SER A 61 21.90 4.97 -26.15
C SER A 61 23.27 5.25 -25.55
N MET A 62 23.34 5.31 -24.22
CA MET A 62 24.61 5.20 -23.52
C MET A 62 25.12 3.80 -23.85
N GLU A 63 26.06 3.75 -24.80
CA GLU A 63 26.80 2.55 -25.14
C GLU A 63 27.46 2.03 -23.86
N SER A 64 26.90 0.94 -23.34
CA SER A 64 27.39 0.25 -22.15
C SER A 64 28.71 -0.41 -22.50
N GLY A 65 29.80 0.34 -22.32
CA GLY A 65 31.15 -0.19 -22.35
C GLY A 65 31.42 -1.08 -21.13
N ALA A 66 31.93 -2.27 -21.41
CA ALA A 66 32.48 -3.28 -20.51
C ALA A 66 31.48 -4.18 -19.75
N ALA A 67 31.40 -5.42 -20.24
CA ALA A 67 30.78 -6.56 -19.58
C ALA A 67 31.42 -6.85 -18.21
N ALA A 68 30.59 -6.95 -17.18
CA ALA A 68 30.82 -7.92 -16.10
C ALA A 68 30.02 -9.18 -16.45
N PRO A 69 30.59 -10.41 -16.35
CA PRO A 69 29.82 -11.63 -16.44
C PRO A 69 29.07 -11.80 -15.12
N GLY A 70 27.95 -11.12 -14.98
CA GLY A 70 27.01 -11.28 -13.88
C GLY A 70 25.66 -11.59 -14.48
N GLY A 71 25.36 -12.89 -14.66
CA GLY A 71 24.06 -13.32 -15.15
C GLY A 71 22.93 -12.70 -14.34
N SER A 72 21.82 -12.40 -14.99
CA SER A 72 20.56 -12.10 -14.32
C SER A 72 20.36 -13.12 -13.19
N PRO A 73 20.25 -12.73 -11.91
CA PRO A 73 19.78 -13.64 -10.89
C PRO A 73 18.27 -13.77 -11.06
N ALA A 74 17.82 -14.33 -12.19
CA ALA A 74 16.57 -15.07 -12.23
C ALA A 74 16.85 -16.49 -11.68
N GLY A 75 17.64 -16.57 -10.61
CA GLY A 75 17.66 -17.74 -9.73
C GLY A 75 16.38 -17.72 -8.91
N ASP A 76 15.96 -18.89 -8.46
CA ASP A 76 14.72 -19.11 -7.70
C ASP A 76 14.58 -18.09 -6.56
N MET A 77 13.77 -17.04 -6.76
CA MET A 77 13.43 -16.07 -5.72
C MET A 77 12.41 -16.71 -4.78
N ASP A 78 12.61 -16.55 -3.47
CA ASP A 78 11.59 -16.91 -2.50
C ASP A 78 10.41 -15.92 -2.50
N ALA A 79 9.34 -16.26 -1.79
CA ALA A 79 8.13 -15.44 -1.75
C ALA A 79 8.37 -14.03 -1.17
N VAL A 80 9.27 -13.90 -0.19
CA VAL A 80 9.61 -12.60 0.43
C VAL A 80 10.35 -11.73 -0.57
N GLN A 81 11.35 -12.29 -1.26
CA GLN A 81 12.11 -11.61 -2.31
C GLN A 81 11.20 -11.20 -3.47
N ALA A 82 10.32 -12.09 -3.91
CA ALA A 82 9.35 -11.82 -4.96
C ALA A 82 8.38 -10.68 -4.58
N GLY A 83 7.80 -10.74 -3.37
CA GLY A 83 6.87 -9.72 -2.87
C GLY A 83 7.52 -8.34 -2.73
N ASN A 84 8.72 -8.27 -2.15
CA ASN A 84 9.46 -7.02 -2.01
C ASN A 84 9.89 -6.46 -3.38
N THR A 85 10.37 -7.31 -4.28
CA THR A 85 10.75 -6.90 -5.65
C THR A 85 9.54 -6.37 -6.42
N ALA A 86 8.38 -7.01 -6.28
CA ALA A 86 7.14 -6.55 -6.88
C ALA A 86 6.71 -5.18 -6.32
N ALA A 87 6.78 -4.98 -5.00
CA ALA A 87 6.47 -3.69 -4.36
C ALA A 87 7.37 -2.55 -4.87
N MET A 88 8.69 -2.78 -4.94
CA MET A 88 9.65 -1.81 -5.47
C MET A 88 9.43 -1.51 -6.95
N SER A 89 9.14 -2.55 -7.75
CA SER A 89 8.87 -2.37 -9.18
C SER A 89 7.58 -1.60 -9.43
N ALA A 90 6.54 -1.86 -8.64
CA ALA A 90 5.25 -1.19 -8.77
C ALA A 90 5.31 0.31 -8.46
N MET A 91 6.13 0.74 -7.50
CA MET A 91 6.29 2.17 -7.21
C MET A 91 7.22 2.89 -8.20
N HIS A 92 8.17 2.18 -8.83
CA HIS A 92 9.23 2.80 -9.65
C HIS A 92 8.69 3.62 -10.82
N GLY A 93 7.81 3.03 -11.64
CA GLY A 93 7.25 3.71 -12.82
C GLY A 93 6.54 5.03 -12.46
N PRO A 94 5.55 4.99 -11.55
CA PRO A 94 4.88 6.20 -11.05
C PRO A 94 5.81 7.24 -10.41
N MET A 95 6.81 6.82 -9.64
CA MET A 95 7.78 7.76 -9.06
C MET A 95 8.57 8.47 -10.16
N MET A 96 9.02 7.73 -11.18
CA MET A 96 9.70 8.32 -12.33
C MET A 96 8.79 9.25 -13.13
N GLN A 97 7.50 8.90 -13.25
CA GLN A 97 6.51 9.74 -13.89
C GLN A 97 6.30 11.06 -13.12
N ALA A 98 6.16 10.99 -11.79
CA ALA A 98 6.03 12.15 -10.93
C ALA A 98 7.26 13.06 -10.98
N ALA A 99 8.47 12.50 -11.10
CA ALA A 99 9.71 13.26 -11.22
C ALA A 99 9.81 14.10 -12.51
N MET A 100 8.98 13.80 -13.52
CA MET A 100 8.91 14.58 -14.76
C MET A 100 7.88 15.72 -14.70
N ILE A 101 7.09 15.81 -13.63
CA ILE A 101 6.12 16.88 -13.42
C ILE A 101 6.86 18.17 -13.09
N ARG A 102 6.52 19.26 -13.78
CA ARG A 102 7.17 20.58 -13.60
C ARG A 102 6.71 21.32 -12.35
N ASP A 103 5.47 21.10 -11.95
CA ASP A 103 4.92 21.67 -10.71
C ASP A 103 5.47 20.88 -9.52
N ALA A 104 6.21 21.55 -8.65
CA ALA A 104 6.94 20.90 -7.56
C ALA A 104 6.00 20.27 -6.52
N ASP A 105 4.87 20.93 -6.23
CA ASP A 105 3.92 20.44 -5.24
C ASP A 105 3.18 19.22 -5.78
N LEU A 106 2.75 19.24 -7.04
CA LEU A 106 2.14 18.10 -7.70
C LEU A 106 3.13 16.94 -7.86
N ALA A 107 4.37 17.22 -8.25
CA ALA A 107 5.44 16.21 -8.35
C ALA A 107 5.69 15.52 -7.00
N PHE A 108 5.78 16.31 -5.93
CA PHE A 108 5.98 15.79 -4.58
C PHE A 108 4.82 14.89 -4.14
N ASN A 109 3.58 15.37 -4.22
CA ASN A 109 2.42 14.61 -3.79
C ASN A 109 2.24 13.32 -4.61
N CYS A 110 2.35 13.40 -5.94
CA CYS A 110 2.23 12.21 -6.79
C CYS A 110 3.36 11.19 -6.55
N GLY A 111 4.59 11.66 -6.39
CA GLY A 111 5.74 10.80 -6.11
C GLY A 111 5.65 10.14 -4.73
N MET A 112 5.20 10.87 -3.71
CA MET A 112 5.05 10.35 -2.36
C MET A 112 3.86 9.40 -2.22
N ILE A 113 2.76 9.58 -2.95
CA ILE A 113 1.69 8.57 -3.00
C ILE A 113 2.25 7.25 -3.54
N ALA A 114 3.01 7.27 -4.65
CA ALA A 114 3.60 6.06 -5.21
C ALA A 114 4.59 5.38 -4.27
N HIS A 115 5.49 6.16 -3.65
CA HIS A 115 6.44 5.67 -2.66
C HIS A 115 5.72 5.04 -1.45
N HIS A 116 4.67 5.68 -0.95
CA HIS A 116 3.91 5.16 0.19
C HIS A 116 3.17 3.86 -0.12
N LEU A 117 2.60 3.73 -1.31
CA LEU A 117 1.98 2.48 -1.76
C LEU A 117 3.01 1.34 -1.79
N GLY A 118 4.25 1.61 -2.24
CA GLY A 118 5.35 0.64 -2.20
C GLY A 118 5.72 0.23 -0.77
N ALA A 119 5.84 1.20 0.15
CA ALA A 119 6.14 0.93 1.55
C ALA A 119 5.01 0.14 2.25
N ILE A 120 3.75 0.43 1.96
CA ILE A 120 2.59 -0.35 2.44
C ILE A 120 2.67 -1.79 1.92
N ALA A 121 3.00 -1.97 0.64
CA ALA A 121 3.12 -3.31 0.05
C ALA A 121 4.24 -4.13 0.71
N MET A 122 5.44 -3.56 0.93
CA MET A 122 6.50 -4.24 1.68
C MET A 122 6.13 -4.51 3.14
N SER A 123 5.41 -3.58 3.78
CA SER A 123 4.95 -3.77 5.16
C SER A 123 3.99 -4.96 5.24
N LYS A 124 3.15 -5.17 4.23
CA LYS A 124 2.30 -6.37 4.14
C LYS A 124 3.11 -7.65 3.97
N VAL A 125 4.20 -7.64 3.21
CA VAL A 125 5.14 -8.78 3.11
C VAL A 125 5.73 -9.11 4.49
N GLU A 126 6.13 -8.09 5.27
CA GLU A 126 6.61 -8.29 6.65
C GLU A 126 5.51 -8.86 7.56
N LEU A 127 4.26 -8.41 7.43
CA LEU A 127 3.16 -8.97 8.23
C LEU A 127 2.80 -10.41 7.85
N GLU A 128 3.03 -10.81 6.60
CA GLU A 128 2.76 -12.16 6.11
C GLU A 128 3.87 -13.15 6.50
N HIS A 129 5.14 -12.75 6.37
CA HIS A 129 6.28 -13.67 6.50
C HIS A 129 7.20 -13.39 7.69
N GLY A 130 7.16 -12.17 8.23
CA GLY A 130 7.99 -11.73 9.35
C GLY A 130 7.59 -12.37 10.68
N LYS A 131 8.58 -12.63 11.52
CA LYS A 131 8.43 -13.32 12.82
C LYS A 131 8.78 -12.45 14.02
N ASP A 132 9.54 -11.38 13.82
CA ASP A 132 9.95 -10.49 14.90
C ASP A 132 8.79 -9.57 15.30
N ALA A 133 8.49 -9.51 16.59
CA ALA A 133 7.34 -8.76 17.09
C ALA A 133 7.51 -7.24 16.91
N GLN A 134 8.73 -6.72 16.97
CA GLN A 134 8.99 -5.28 16.83
C GLN A 134 8.88 -4.86 15.36
N SER A 135 9.43 -5.66 14.44
CA SER A 135 9.31 -5.41 12.99
C SER A 135 7.87 -5.45 12.51
N ARG A 136 7.07 -6.41 12.99
CA ARG A 136 5.64 -6.49 12.66
C ARG A 136 4.85 -5.31 13.22
N ALA A 137 5.11 -4.91 14.46
CA ALA A 137 4.47 -3.72 15.04
C ALA A 137 4.84 -2.44 14.27
N LEU A 138 6.09 -2.34 13.80
CA LEU A 138 6.52 -1.25 12.93
C LEU A 138 5.77 -1.28 11.58
N ALA A 139 5.62 -2.45 10.96
CA ALA A 139 4.88 -2.59 9.70
C ALA A 139 3.40 -2.19 9.82
N GLU A 140 2.72 -2.57 10.91
CA GLU A 140 1.37 -2.09 11.21
C GLU A 140 1.31 -0.57 11.34
N GLY A 141 2.27 0.02 12.07
CA GLY A 141 2.38 1.47 12.22
C GLY A 141 2.62 2.20 10.90
N ILE A 142 3.49 1.66 10.04
CA ILE A 142 3.77 2.19 8.70
C ILE A 142 2.49 2.18 7.85
N ILE A 143 1.74 1.07 7.85
CA ILE A 143 0.51 0.97 7.07
C ILE A 143 -0.49 2.05 7.51
N ALA A 144 -0.74 2.17 8.81
CA ALA A 144 -1.72 3.13 9.33
C ALA A 144 -1.31 4.59 9.04
N ALA A 145 -0.04 4.94 9.26
CA ALA A 145 0.46 6.29 9.04
C ALA A 145 0.41 6.66 7.55
N GLN A 146 0.94 5.79 6.69
CA GLN A 146 1.08 6.12 5.27
C GLN A 146 -0.25 6.08 4.52
N GLN A 147 -1.24 5.29 4.97
CA GLN A 147 -2.61 5.39 4.46
C GLN A 147 -3.22 6.76 4.74
N LYS A 148 -2.98 7.32 5.93
CA LYS A 148 -3.44 8.67 6.26
C LYS A 148 -2.73 9.72 5.39
N GLU A 149 -1.42 9.62 5.23
CA GLU A 149 -0.63 10.55 4.40
C GLU A 149 -1.06 10.50 2.93
N ILE A 150 -1.34 9.31 2.39
CA ILE A 150 -1.92 9.17 1.04
C ILE A 150 -3.24 9.94 0.94
N ALA A 151 -4.14 9.79 1.92
CA ALA A 151 -5.42 10.51 1.91
C ALA A 151 -5.23 12.03 1.94
N ASP A 152 -4.30 12.52 2.76
CA ASP A 152 -3.97 13.96 2.85
C ASP A 152 -3.43 14.49 1.51
N MET A 153 -2.51 13.75 0.86
CA MET A 153 -1.94 14.12 -0.45
C MET A 153 -2.96 14.05 -1.58
N THR A 154 -3.83 13.03 -1.60
CA THR A 154 -4.91 12.92 -2.58
C THR A 154 -5.89 14.08 -2.44
N ALA A 155 -6.31 14.41 -1.22
CA ALA A 155 -7.19 15.55 -0.97
C ALA A 155 -6.53 16.88 -1.40
N TRP A 156 -5.22 17.03 -1.17
CA TRP A 156 -4.48 18.20 -1.64
C TRP A 156 -4.51 18.29 -3.18
N ILE A 157 -4.24 17.19 -3.89
CA ILE A 157 -4.28 17.14 -5.36
C ILE A 157 -5.67 17.52 -5.87
N GLU A 158 -6.74 16.97 -5.31
CA GLU A 158 -8.12 17.27 -5.72
C GLU A 158 -8.48 18.75 -5.54
N ALA A 159 -7.94 19.39 -4.51
CA ALA A 159 -8.22 20.79 -4.21
C ALA A 159 -7.36 21.79 -5.01
N HIS A 160 -6.18 21.39 -5.48
CA HIS A 160 -5.16 22.33 -6.01
C HIS A 160 -4.66 22.01 -7.42
N ALA A 161 -4.71 20.76 -7.88
CA ALA A 161 -4.27 20.40 -9.22
C ALA A 161 -5.26 20.98 -10.25
N LYS A 162 -4.73 21.78 -11.19
CA LYS A 162 -5.48 22.42 -12.27
C LYS A 162 -5.18 21.76 -13.61
#